data_AF-A0A231GVK9-F1
#
_entry.id   AF-A0A231GVK9-F1
#
_cell.length_a   1.000
_cell.length_b   1.000
_cell.length_c   1.000
_cell.angle_alpha   90.00
_cell.angle_beta   90.00
_cell.angle_gamma   90.00
#
_symmetry.space_group_name_H-M   'P 1'
#
loop_
_entity.id
_entity.type
_entity.pdbx_description
1 polymer ?
#
loop_
_entity_poly.entity_id
_entity_poly.type
_entity_poly.pdbx_seq_one_letter_code
_entity_poly.pdbx_strand_id
1 'polypeptide(L)'
;MAGVLSNPKYTGHQVWNRRGRKSNKNQANPISEWVWSEKPVHEPLVDLDLFVAVQERGKTRDNSRRGAGANSHPQTKRSYRFRSHLYCDLCNRRMFGKTRRVAAYYVCAAKKGYIPEGHPTGGSFFVREDDISEHLNTFLNQHVFGDYRRALLTNANLHTHAETEHTQRITALRHGITDTETKIKRLVRSLELVDEPDQDLIRDISERRAQLRDHLADLQAQLADAETQQQQQPNPTLIDALPTGEIRIDQLPEHIARDVYQALQLEIRYNKTANRVRYRITLTGATLNHAHRTTSTAMALQPRTDQIGGTCQTKQPPPGTAPGKSVPMFTVPPAGHCEHGNGPDL
;
A
#
# COMPACT_ATOMS: atom_id res chain seq x y z
N MET A 1 -18.61 -8.35 9.23
CA MET A 1 -18.24 -6.94 9.04
C MET A 1 -18.32 -6.44 7.59
N ALA A 2 -17.94 -7.21 6.57
CA ALA A 2 -18.01 -6.74 5.17
C ALA A 2 -19.42 -6.27 4.73
N GLY A 3 -20.49 -6.96 5.18
CA GLY A 3 -21.86 -6.61 4.82
C GLY A 3 -22.36 -5.24 5.31
N VAL A 4 -21.75 -4.68 6.36
CA VAL A 4 -22.07 -3.34 6.87
C VAL A 4 -21.45 -2.29 5.96
N LEU A 5 -20.14 -2.36 5.72
CA LEU A 5 -19.44 -1.38 4.88
C LEU A 5 -19.89 -1.39 3.42
N SER A 6 -20.46 -2.50 2.94
CA SER A 6 -20.95 -2.63 1.55
C SER A 6 -22.44 -2.30 1.38
N ASN A 7 -23.13 -1.82 2.41
CA ASN A 7 -24.56 -1.53 2.33
C ASN A 7 -24.81 -0.09 1.84
N PRO A 8 -25.27 0.12 0.60
CA PRO A 8 -25.46 1.46 0.07
C PRO A 8 -26.61 2.20 0.74
N LYS A 9 -27.48 1.53 1.52
CA LYS A 9 -28.55 2.23 2.26
C LYS A 9 -27.98 3.28 3.20
N TYR A 10 -26.75 3.15 3.68
CA TYR A 10 -26.17 4.15 4.57
C TYR A 10 -25.91 5.51 3.92
N THR A 11 -25.96 5.60 2.58
CA THR A 11 -25.85 6.88 1.87
C THR A 11 -27.17 7.64 1.77
N GLY A 12 -28.28 7.12 2.29
CA GLY A 12 -29.60 7.74 2.13
C GLY A 12 -30.27 7.47 0.78
N HIS A 13 -29.54 6.96 -0.21
CA HIS A 13 -30.06 6.67 -1.55
C HIS A 13 -30.65 5.25 -1.67
N GLN A 14 -31.70 5.13 -2.47
CA GLN A 14 -32.16 3.82 -2.93
C GLN A 14 -31.33 3.36 -4.13
N VAL A 15 -31.02 2.06 -4.17
CA VAL A 15 -30.13 1.48 -5.19
C VAL A 15 -30.73 0.22 -5.80
N TRP A 16 -30.84 0.22 -7.13
CA TRP A 16 -31.30 -0.88 -7.95
C TRP A 16 -30.17 -1.49 -8.79
N ASN A 17 -30.48 -2.59 -9.49
CA ASN A 17 -29.53 -3.30 -10.37
C ASN A 17 -28.23 -3.80 -9.69
N ARG A 18 -28.27 -4.09 -8.39
CA ARG A 18 -27.09 -4.54 -7.61
C ARG A 18 -26.58 -5.93 -7.99
N ARG A 19 -27.43 -6.77 -8.58
CA ARG A 19 -27.11 -8.14 -9.01
C ARG A 19 -27.75 -8.43 -10.36
N GLY A 20 -26.99 -8.99 -11.28
CA GLY A 20 -27.49 -9.41 -12.60
C GLY A 20 -28.34 -10.67 -12.48
N ARG A 21 -29.66 -10.54 -12.57
CA ARG A 21 -30.58 -11.69 -12.56
C ARG A 21 -30.51 -12.39 -13.92
N LYS A 22 -30.19 -13.69 -13.93
CA LYS A 22 -30.07 -14.56 -15.12
C LYS A 22 -28.93 -14.23 -16.11
N SER A 23 -28.63 -12.97 -16.41
CA SER A 23 -27.60 -12.58 -17.40
C SER A 23 -26.16 -12.74 -16.92
N ASN A 24 -25.89 -12.49 -15.63
CA ASN A 24 -24.55 -12.55 -15.03
C ASN A 24 -24.40 -13.65 -13.97
N LYS A 25 -25.13 -14.77 -14.12
CA LYS A 25 -25.12 -15.89 -13.14
C LYS A 25 -25.39 -15.45 -11.69
N ASN A 26 -26.24 -14.44 -11.48
CA ASN A 26 -26.53 -13.83 -10.17
C ASN A 26 -25.31 -13.19 -9.46
N GLN A 27 -24.24 -12.86 -10.20
CA GLN A 27 -23.11 -12.11 -9.65
C GLN A 27 -23.49 -10.66 -9.34
N ALA A 28 -22.72 -10.05 -8.44
CA ALA A 28 -22.85 -8.62 -8.14
C ALA A 28 -22.40 -7.80 -9.35
N ASN A 29 -23.22 -6.82 -9.74
CA ASN A 29 -22.84 -5.91 -10.81
C ASN A 29 -21.83 -4.88 -10.26
N PRO A 30 -20.92 -4.36 -11.10
CA PRO A 30 -20.05 -3.26 -10.70
C PRO A 30 -20.89 -2.05 -10.30
N ILE A 31 -20.38 -1.24 -9.36
CA ILE A 31 -21.09 -0.07 -8.81
C ILE A 31 -21.45 0.95 -9.91
N SER A 32 -20.66 1.03 -10.98
CA SER A 32 -20.92 1.87 -12.15
C SER A 32 -22.19 1.47 -12.92
N GLU A 33 -22.67 0.24 -12.75
CA GLU A 33 -23.93 -0.25 -13.34
C GLU A 33 -25.12 -0.16 -12.36
N TRP A 34 -24.89 0.32 -11.13
CA TRP A 34 -25.95 0.51 -10.14
C TRP A 34 -26.74 1.76 -10.47
N VAL A 35 -28.06 1.67 -10.34
CA VAL A 35 -28.95 2.81 -10.54
C VAL A 35 -29.30 3.36 -9.17
N TRP A 36 -29.00 4.65 -8.95
CA TRP A 36 -29.21 5.37 -7.69
C TRP A 36 -30.43 6.29 -7.81
N SER A 37 -31.13 6.53 -6.70
CA SER A 37 -32.18 7.56 -6.65
C SER A 37 -31.59 8.96 -6.80
N GLU A 38 -32.26 9.85 -7.53
CA GLU A 38 -31.79 11.23 -7.77
C GLU A 38 -31.62 12.03 -6.47
N LYS A 39 -32.47 11.79 -5.48
CA LYS A 39 -32.41 12.42 -4.15
C LYS A 39 -32.25 11.36 -3.05
N PRO A 40 -31.62 11.71 -1.92
CA PRO A 40 -31.67 10.89 -0.71
C PRO A 40 -33.11 10.72 -0.25
N VAL A 41 -33.49 9.49 0.07
CA VAL A 41 -34.86 9.14 0.51
C VAL A 41 -34.94 9.13 2.05
N HIS A 42 -33.80 9.06 2.74
CA HIS A 42 -33.71 9.18 4.18
C HIS A 42 -32.37 9.79 4.61
N GLU A 43 -32.26 10.15 5.90
CA GLU A 43 -31.05 10.72 6.48
C GLU A 43 -29.83 9.83 6.18
N PRO A 44 -28.77 10.37 5.54
CA PRO A 44 -27.55 9.64 5.27
C PRO A 44 -26.72 9.48 6.55
N LEU A 45 -26.24 8.26 6.80
CA LEU A 45 -25.27 7.99 7.87
C LEU A 45 -23.82 8.20 7.40
N VAL A 46 -23.59 8.04 6.09
CA VAL A 46 -22.32 8.29 5.44
C VAL A 46 -22.56 9.02 4.12
N ASP A 47 -21.61 9.85 3.73
CA ASP A 47 -21.65 10.52 2.44
C ASP A 47 -21.47 9.54 1.27
N LEU A 48 -22.03 9.87 0.10
CA LEU A 48 -21.98 9.02 -1.09
C LEU A 48 -20.54 8.85 -1.59
N ASP A 49 -19.75 9.93 -1.62
CA ASP A 49 -18.38 9.89 -2.12
C ASP A 49 -17.49 9.07 -1.18
N LEU A 50 -17.72 9.21 0.13
CA LEU A 50 -17.06 8.38 1.14
C LEU A 50 -17.40 6.90 0.96
N PHE A 51 -18.67 6.56 0.71
CA PHE A 51 -19.08 5.18 0.45
C PHE A 51 -18.42 4.61 -0.80
N VAL A 52 -18.41 5.34 -1.91
CA VAL A 52 -17.76 4.91 -3.16
C VAL A 52 -16.26 4.67 -2.93
N ALA A 53 -15.57 5.58 -2.25
CA ALA A 53 -14.15 5.44 -1.93
C ALA A 53 -13.85 4.19 -1.06
N VAL A 54 -14.71 3.88 -0.08
CA VAL A 54 -14.60 2.66 0.73
C VAL A 54 -14.78 1.40 -0.11
N GLN A 55 -15.73 1.41 -1.04
CA GLN A 55 -16.03 0.26 -1.89
C GLN A 55 -14.89 -0.03 -2.89
N GLU A 56 -14.26 1.00 -3.44
CA GLU A 56 -13.07 0.84 -4.28
C GLU A 56 -11.89 0.22 -3.52
N ARG A 57 -11.64 0.66 -2.29
CA ARG A 57 -10.65 0.03 -1.40
C ARG A 57 -11.01 -1.42 -1.06
N GLY A 58 -12.30 -1.73 -0.99
CA GLY A 58 -12.84 -3.08 -0.82
C GLY A 58 -12.47 -4.02 -1.98
N LYS A 59 -12.59 -3.55 -3.23
CA LYS A 59 -12.27 -4.34 -4.45
C LYS A 59 -10.81 -4.79 -4.49
N THR A 60 -9.87 -3.98 -4.02
CA THR A 60 -8.44 -4.38 -3.94
C THR A 60 -8.22 -5.50 -2.92
N ARG A 61 -9.05 -5.55 -1.86
CA ARG A 61 -8.97 -6.56 -0.78
C ARG A 61 -9.78 -7.81 -1.10
N ASP A 62 -10.48 -7.83 -2.23
CA ASP A 62 -11.53 -8.80 -2.51
C ASP A 62 -11.02 -10.26 -2.46
N ASN A 63 -11.82 -11.10 -1.81
CA ASN A 63 -11.57 -12.51 -1.47
C ASN A 63 -10.36 -12.83 -0.56
N SER A 64 -9.72 -11.85 0.08
CA SER A 64 -8.67 -12.12 1.07
C SER A 64 -9.21 -12.15 2.50
N ARG A 65 -8.88 -13.21 3.23
CA ARG A 65 -9.13 -13.30 4.68
C ARG A 65 -8.03 -12.53 5.41
N ARG A 66 -8.42 -11.68 6.37
CA ARG A 66 -7.48 -10.88 7.17
C ARG A 66 -6.56 -11.74 8.04
N GLY A 67 -7.07 -12.87 8.54
CA GLY A 67 -6.31 -13.77 9.40
C GLY A 67 -5.14 -14.46 8.71
N ALA A 68 -4.08 -14.70 9.48
CA ALA A 68 -2.90 -15.45 9.09
C ALA A 68 -3.16 -16.96 8.90
N GLY A 69 -4.21 -17.48 9.54
CA GLY A 69 -4.51 -18.91 9.54
C GLY A 69 -4.84 -19.52 8.17
N ALA A 70 -4.64 -20.83 8.10
CA ALA A 70 -5.06 -21.69 7.00
C ALA A 70 -6.55 -21.51 6.64
N ASN A 71 -6.94 -21.94 5.45
CA ASN A 71 -8.36 -21.92 5.09
C ASN A 71 -9.14 -22.87 5.98
N SER A 72 -10.34 -22.47 6.39
CA SER A 72 -11.25 -23.35 7.15
C SER A 72 -11.69 -24.56 6.34
N HIS A 73 -11.42 -24.57 5.04
CA HIS A 73 -11.70 -25.70 4.17
C HIS A 73 -10.82 -26.90 4.58
N PRO A 74 -11.41 -28.09 4.84
CA PRO A 74 -10.70 -29.26 5.39
C PRO A 74 -9.45 -29.70 4.63
N GLN A 75 -9.42 -29.46 3.31
CA GLN A 75 -8.26 -29.80 2.48
C GLN A 75 -7.09 -28.80 2.57
N THR A 76 -7.23 -27.70 3.31
CA THR A 76 -6.19 -26.67 3.37
C THR A 76 -5.17 -27.00 4.44
N LYS A 77 -4.04 -27.54 3.98
CA LYS A 77 -2.95 -28.00 4.85
C LYS A 77 -1.95 -26.91 5.24
N ARG A 78 -1.98 -25.75 4.57
CA ARG A 78 -0.95 -24.70 4.74
C ARG A 78 -1.49 -23.30 4.45
N SER A 79 -0.95 -22.32 5.15
CA SER A 79 -1.01 -20.88 4.86
C SER A 79 0.30 -20.41 4.19
N TYR A 80 0.20 -19.34 3.40
CA TYR A 80 1.30 -18.84 2.58
C TYR A 80 1.63 -17.41 3.01
N ARG A 81 2.89 -17.14 3.33
CA ARG A 81 3.32 -15.92 4.05
C ARG A 81 2.92 -14.62 3.34
N PHE A 82 3.18 -14.53 2.04
CA PHE A 82 2.83 -13.39 1.18
C PHE A 82 1.42 -13.47 0.57
N ARG A 83 0.51 -14.27 1.16
CA ARG A 83 -0.88 -14.33 0.70
C ARG A 83 -1.48 -12.92 0.70
N SER A 84 -1.94 -12.49 -0.47
CA SER A 84 -2.55 -11.17 -0.73
C SER A 84 -1.59 -9.99 -0.86
N HIS A 85 -0.28 -10.20 -0.73
CA HIS A 85 0.73 -9.16 -0.89
C HIS A 85 1.55 -9.28 -2.18
N LEU A 86 1.55 -10.47 -2.81
CA LEU A 86 2.28 -10.73 -4.04
C LEU A 86 1.39 -10.69 -5.29
N TYR A 87 1.81 -9.89 -6.27
CA TYR A 87 1.13 -9.64 -7.55
C TYR A 87 2.07 -9.86 -8.73
N CYS A 88 1.52 -10.29 -9.85
CA CYS A 88 2.22 -10.30 -11.12
C CYS A 88 2.28 -8.88 -11.69
N ASP A 89 3.48 -8.37 -11.99
CA ASP A 89 3.68 -7.04 -12.57
C ASP A 89 3.11 -6.94 -14.00
N LEU A 90 3.05 -8.06 -14.72
CA LEU A 90 2.63 -8.12 -16.12
C LEU A 90 1.11 -8.15 -16.30
N CYS A 91 0.38 -8.86 -15.42
CA CYS A 91 -1.08 -9.00 -15.54
C CYS A 91 -1.88 -8.43 -14.36
N ASN A 92 -1.21 -7.79 -13.39
CA ASN A 92 -1.80 -7.21 -12.18
C ASN A 92 -2.60 -8.21 -11.30
N ARG A 93 -2.54 -9.50 -11.60
CA ARG A 93 -3.25 -10.53 -10.83
C ARG A 93 -2.43 -10.92 -9.61
N ARG A 94 -3.13 -11.11 -8.50
CA ARG A 94 -2.58 -11.69 -7.28
C ARG A 94 -2.08 -13.10 -7.54
N MET A 95 -0.85 -13.40 -7.14
CA MET A 95 -0.30 -14.74 -7.23
C MET A 95 -0.82 -15.59 -6.06
N PHE A 96 -1.08 -16.88 -6.30
CA PHE A 96 -1.53 -17.80 -5.26
C PHE A 96 -0.44 -18.81 -4.92
N GLY A 97 -0.41 -19.23 -3.66
CA GLY A 97 0.55 -20.20 -3.18
C GLY A 97 0.25 -21.61 -3.68
N LYS A 98 1.29 -22.33 -4.07
CA LYS A 98 1.28 -23.77 -4.37
C LYS A 98 2.53 -24.40 -3.77
N THR A 99 2.32 -25.38 -2.90
CA THR A 99 3.42 -26.16 -2.33
C THR A 99 3.76 -27.32 -3.29
N ARG A 100 5.05 -27.53 -3.54
CA ARG A 100 5.56 -28.67 -4.33
C ARG A 100 6.64 -29.38 -3.52
N ARG A 101 6.43 -30.66 -3.22
CA ARG A 101 7.30 -31.47 -2.36
C ARG A 101 7.60 -30.74 -1.04
N VAL A 102 8.79 -30.14 -0.92
CA VAL A 102 9.29 -29.49 0.29
C VAL A 102 9.17 -27.96 0.25
N ALA A 103 9.06 -27.36 -0.94
CA ALA A 103 9.12 -25.90 -1.10
C ALA A 103 7.75 -25.28 -1.42
N ALA A 104 7.54 -24.07 -0.90
CA ALA A 104 6.39 -23.23 -1.24
C ALA A 104 6.73 -22.33 -2.44
N TYR A 105 5.80 -22.24 -3.38
CA TYR A 105 5.92 -21.38 -4.55
C TYR A 105 4.69 -20.49 -4.66
N TYR A 106 4.85 -19.34 -5.30
CA TYR A 106 3.75 -18.53 -5.79
C TYR A 106 3.63 -18.66 -7.29
N VAL A 107 2.38 -18.74 -7.74
CA VAL A 107 2.04 -19.00 -9.14
C VAL A 107 1.23 -17.85 -9.69
N CYS A 108 1.68 -17.31 -10.82
CA CYS A 108 0.81 -16.58 -11.72
C CYS A 108 0.23 -17.60 -12.70
N ALA A 109 -1.09 -17.77 -12.75
CA ALA A 109 -1.75 -18.64 -13.72
C ALA A 109 -2.94 -17.89 -14.34
N ALA A 110 -2.64 -16.98 -15.27
CA ALA A 110 -3.66 -16.24 -15.99
C ALA A 110 -4.34 -17.15 -17.03
N LYS A 111 -5.67 -17.13 -17.08
CA LYS A 111 -6.43 -17.87 -18.09
C LYS A 111 -6.18 -17.27 -19.47
N LYS A 112 -6.13 -18.09 -20.52
CA LYS A 112 -5.78 -17.69 -21.91
C LYS A 112 -6.45 -16.40 -22.40
N GLY A 113 -7.72 -16.15 -22.07
CA GLY A 113 -8.44 -14.93 -22.47
C GLY A 113 -8.19 -13.67 -21.62
N TYR A 114 -7.32 -13.74 -20.61
CA TYR A 114 -6.99 -12.60 -19.72
C TYR A 114 -5.47 -12.40 -19.59
N ILE A 115 -4.71 -12.87 -20.58
CA ILE A 115 -3.26 -12.71 -20.64
C ILE A 115 -2.99 -11.43 -21.46
N PRO A 116 -2.41 -10.38 -20.86
CA PRO A 116 -2.04 -9.18 -21.61
C PRO A 116 -0.84 -9.45 -22.52
N GLU A 117 -0.68 -8.62 -23.55
CA GLU A 117 0.47 -8.67 -24.45
C GLU A 117 1.79 -8.51 -23.66
N GLY A 118 2.79 -9.35 -23.97
CA GLY A 118 4.08 -9.37 -23.27
C GLY A 118 4.13 -10.22 -21.99
N HIS A 119 3.01 -10.79 -21.54
CA HIS A 119 3.04 -11.83 -20.50
C HIS A 119 3.57 -13.15 -21.08
N PRO A 120 4.49 -13.86 -20.41
CA PRO A 120 5.11 -15.07 -20.96
C PRO A 120 4.07 -16.09 -21.43
N THR A 121 4.23 -16.53 -22.68
CA THR A 121 3.26 -17.23 -23.54
C THR A 121 2.81 -18.60 -22.99
N GLY A 122 3.53 -19.15 -22.00
CA GLY A 122 3.21 -20.44 -21.34
C GLY A 122 2.10 -20.39 -20.27
N GLY A 123 1.47 -19.24 -20.04
CA GLY A 123 0.24 -19.11 -19.22
C GLY A 123 0.41 -19.30 -17.70
N SER A 124 1.52 -19.89 -17.23
CA SER A 124 1.86 -19.90 -15.81
C SER A 124 3.35 -19.96 -15.50
N PHE A 125 3.76 -19.26 -14.45
CA PHE A 125 5.13 -19.32 -13.93
C PHE A 125 5.15 -19.30 -12.41
N PHE A 126 6.28 -19.76 -11.86
CA PHE A 126 6.49 -20.00 -10.45
C PHE A 126 7.62 -19.11 -9.94
N VAL A 127 7.49 -18.67 -8.69
CA VAL A 127 8.55 -18.02 -7.90
C VAL A 127 8.57 -18.67 -6.52
N ARG A 128 9.76 -18.92 -5.97
CA ARG A 128 9.90 -19.60 -4.67
C ARG A 128 9.62 -18.62 -3.52
N GLU A 129 8.95 -19.09 -2.47
CA GLU A 129 8.64 -18.28 -1.27
C GLU A 129 9.91 -17.85 -0.53
N ASP A 130 10.90 -18.74 -0.45
CA ASP A 130 12.17 -18.48 0.25
C ASP A 130 12.95 -17.35 -0.42
N ASP A 131 13.08 -17.37 -1.76
CA ASP A 131 13.78 -16.33 -2.52
C ASP A 131 13.15 -14.95 -2.27
N ILE A 132 11.81 -14.85 -2.25
CA ILE A 132 11.14 -13.59 -1.94
C ILE A 132 11.41 -13.15 -0.50
N SER A 133 11.42 -14.09 0.45
CA SER A 133 11.66 -13.79 1.86
C SER A 133 13.07 -13.24 2.09
N GLU A 134 14.08 -13.83 1.46
CA GLU A 134 15.47 -13.36 1.52
C GLU A 134 15.62 -11.95 0.96
N HIS A 135 15.11 -11.70 -0.26
CA HIS A 135 15.19 -10.38 -0.88
C HIS A 135 14.38 -9.32 -0.13
N LEU A 136 13.24 -9.70 0.47
CA LEU A 136 12.45 -8.79 1.28
C LEU A 136 13.17 -8.41 2.57
N ASN A 137 13.84 -9.35 3.25
CA ASN A 137 14.66 -9.06 4.42
C ASN A 137 15.75 -8.05 4.08
N THR A 138 16.48 -8.27 2.99
CA THR A 138 17.51 -7.34 2.51
C THR A 138 16.94 -5.95 2.25
N PHE A 139 15.80 -5.87 1.54
CA PHE A 139 15.14 -4.59 1.28
C PHE A 139 14.74 -3.86 2.55
N LEU A 140 14.08 -4.56 3.49
CA LEU A 140 13.63 -3.98 4.75
C LEU A 140 14.81 -3.47 5.59
N ASN A 141 15.86 -4.27 5.73
CA ASN A 141 17.01 -3.92 6.58
C ASN A 141 17.88 -2.82 5.98
N GLN A 142 18.00 -2.74 4.65
CA GLN A 142 18.81 -1.72 3.99
C GLN A 142 18.07 -0.40 3.77
N HIS A 143 16.80 -0.45 3.35
CA HIS A 143 16.08 0.73 2.89
C HIS A 143 15.02 1.25 3.86
N VAL A 144 14.56 0.44 4.82
CA VAL A 144 13.44 0.80 5.70
C VAL A 144 13.86 0.92 7.16
N PHE A 145 14.62 -0.03 7.66
CA PHE A 145 15.05 -0.11 9.05
C PHE A 145 16.56 0.13 9.23
N GLY A 146 17.27 0.45 8.15
CA GLY A 146 18.70 0.76 8.18
C GLY A 146 18.97 2.20 8.60
N ASP A 147 20.16 2.45 9.16
CA ASP A 147 20.57 3.75 9.70
C ASP A 147 20.58 4.87 8.62
N TYR A 148 20.98 4.53 7.39
CA TYR A 148 21.14 5.50 6.29
C TYR A 148 19.91 5.62 5.37
N ARG A 149 18.76 5.09 5.80
CA ARG A 149 17.51 5.07 5.01
C ARG A 149 17.07 6.44 4.50
N ARG A 150 17.29 7.52 5.26
CA ARG A 150 16.92 8.87 4.84
C ARG A 150 17.78 9.37 3.68
N ALA A 151 19.09 9.22 3.80
CA ALA A 151 20.03 9.65 2.76
C ALA A 151 19.75 8.95 1.42
N LEU A 152 19.36 7.66 1.46
CA LEU A 152 18.98 6.91 0.26
C LEU A 152 17.72 7.46 -0.44
N LEU A 153 16.77 8.03 0.32
CA LEU A 153 15.56 8.65 -0.23
C LEU A 153 15.82 10.07 -0.73
N THR A 154 16.59 10.86 0.01
CA THR A 154 16.87 12.27 -0.34
C THR A 154 17.80 12.37 -1.55
N ASN A 155 18.81 11.50 -1.69
CA ASN A 155 19.65 11.46 -2.87
C ASN A 155 18.89 11.07 -4.16
N ALA A 156 17.71 10.46 -4.02
CA ALA A 156 16.82 10.16 -5.14
C ALA A 156 15.86 11.32 -5.50
N ASN A 157 15.66 12.28 -4.60
CA ASN A 157 14.65 13.34 -4.72
C ASN A 157 15.24 14.74 -4.42
N LEU A 158 15.53 15.51 -5.47
CA LEU A 158 15.84 16.94 -5.40
C LEU A 158 14.54 17.75 -5.13
N HIS A 159 14.06 17.82 -3.88
CA HIS A 159 12.76 18.45 -3.58
C HIS A 159 12.73 19.43 -2.38
N THR A 160 13.80 20.15 -2.09
CA THR A 160 13.79 21.14 -0.99
C THR A 160 13.10 22.48 -1.33
N HIS A 161 13.06 22.89 -2.60
CA HIS A 161 12.44 24.17 -2.99
C HIS A 161 10.91 24.10 -3.16
N ALA A 162 10.39 22.96 -3.61
CA ALA A 162 8.95 22.78 -3.77
C ALA A 162 8.22 22.79 -2.42
N GLU A 163 8.77 22.13 -1.40
CA GLU A 163 8.15 22.03 -0.07
C GLU A 163 7.97 23.39 0.61
N THR A 164 8.95 24.30 0.47
CA THR A 164 8.88 25.65 1.03
C THR A 164 7.85 26.51 0.32
N GLU A 165 7.79 26.50 -1.01
CA GLU A 165 6.77 27.23 -1.78
C GLU A 165 5.35 26.74 -1.46
N HIS A 166 5.15 25.43 -1.35
CA HIS A 166 3.86 24.84 -0.98
C HIS A 166 3.41 25.24 0.43
N THR A 167 4.35 25.22 1.39
CA THR A 167 4.06 25.63 2.77
C THR A 167 3.70 27.12 2.85
N GLN A 168 4.42 27.96 2.11
CA GLN A 168 4.11 29.39 1.99
C GLN A 168 2.73 29.62 1.36
N ARG A 169 2.38 28.86 0.31
CA ARG A 169 1.08 28.96 -0.36
C ARG A 169 -0.09 28.62 0.58
N ILE A 170 0.00 27.52 1.33
CA ILE A 170 -1.04 27.13 2.32
C ILE A 170 -1.17 28.19 3.41
N THR A 171 -0.04 28.72 3.88
CA THR A 171 -0.03 29.78 4.90
C THR A 171 -0.69 31.06 4.38
N ALA A 172 -0.40 31.46 3.14
CA ALA A 172 -1.02 32.62 2.50
C ALA A 172 -2.54 32.44 2.32
N LEU A 173 -2.99 31.25 1.89
CA LEU A 173 -4.42 30.95 1.75
C LEU A 173 -5.16 31.03 3.10
N ARG A 174 -4.58 30.46 4.16
CA ARG A 174 -5.14 30.56 5.52
C ARG A 174 -5.24 32.00 6.00
N HIS A 175 -4.21 32.81 5.75
CA HIS A 175 -4.28 34.25 6.06
C HIS A 175 -5.38 34.96 5.26
N GLY A 176 -5.51 34.70 3.96
CA GLY A 176 -6.57 35.28 3.12
C GLY A 176 -7.98 34.95 3.61
N ILE A 177 -8.21 33.72 4.09
CA ILE A 177 -9.48 33.31 4.73
C ILE A 177 -9.74 34.17 5.97
N THR A 178 -8.78 34.25 6.89
CA THR A 178 -8.94 35.03 8.13
C THR A 178 -9.18 36.52 7.89
N ASP A 179 -8.53 37.10 6.87
CA ASP A 179 -8.71 38.49 6.49
C ASP A 179 -10.11 38.73 5.90
N THR A 180 -10.60 37.81 5.08
CA THR A 180 -11.92 37.91 4.44
C THR A 180 -13.04 37.74 5.48
N GLU A 181 -12.91 36.80 6.42
CA GLU A 181 -13.81 36.67 7.57
C GLU A 181 -13.84 37.95 8.42
N THR A 182 -12.69 38.57 8.64
CA THR A 182 -12.59 39.83 9.37
C THR A 182 -13.29 40.97 8.62
N LYS A 183 -13.15 41.04 7.29
CA LYS A 183 -13.88 42.02 6.46
C LYS A 183 -15.40 41.83 6.54
N ILE A 184 -15.88 40.58 6.52
CA ILE A 184 -17.31 40.26 6.69
C ILE A 184 -17.79 40.74 8.07
N LYS A 185 -17.06 40.43 9.15
CA LYS A 185 -17.42 40.87 10.51
C LYS A 185 -17.43 42.39 10.65
N ARG A 186 -16.44 43.08 10.07
CA ARG A 186 -16.39 44.55 10.06
C ARG A 186 -17.57 45.18 9.31
N LEU A 187 -17.95 44.61 8.17
CA LEU A 187 -19.10 45.06 7.40
C LEU A 187 -20.42 44.90 8.18
N VAL A 188 -20.58 43.80 8.92
CA VAL A 188 -21.73 43.60 9.80
C VAL A 188 -21.73 44.60 10.96
N ARG A 189 -20.59 44.82 11.60
CA ARG A 189 -20.48 45.80 12.70
C ARG A 189 -20.73 47.23 12.25
N SER A 190 -20.34 47.61 11.03
CA SER A 190 -20.66 48.95 10.51
C SER A 190 -22.15 49.15 10.31
N LEU A 191 -22.91 48.10 9.97
CA LEU A 191 -24.38 48.16 9.85
C LEU A 191 -25.08 48.35 11.19
N GLU A 192 -24.56 47.73 12.25
CA GLU A 192 -25.12 47.88 13.61
C GLU A 192 -25.06 49.32 14.13
N LEU A 193 -24.24 50.17 13.51
CA LEU A 193 -24.02 51.57 13.90
C LEU A 193 -24.82 52.57 13.03
N VAL A 194 -25.58 52.10 12.03
CA VAL A 194 -26.38 52.97 11.15
C VAL A 194 -27.84 52.90 11.60
N ASP A 195 -28.38 54.03 12.07
CA ASP A 195 -29.74 54.10 12.62
C ASP A 195 -30.84 54.04 11.53
N GLU A 196 -30.62 54.65 10.36
CA GLU A 196 -31.59 54.64 9.23
C GLU A 196 -30.87 54.41 7.89
N PRO A 197 -30.68 53.14 7.47
CA PRO A 197 -30.10 52.83 6.17
C PRO A 197 -31.11 53.01 5.02
N ASP A 198 -30.68 53.64 3.92
CA ASP A 198 -31.48 53.72 2.70
C ASP A 198 -31.46 52.39 1.90
N GLN A 199 -32.39 52.24 0.94
CA GLN A 199 -32.50 51.00 0.17
C GLN A 199 -31.27 50.73 -0.71
N ASP A 200 -30.62 51.77 -1.23
CA ASP A 200 -29.43 51.64 -2.06
C ASP A 200 -28.23 51.14 -1.23
N LEU A 201 -28.01 51.65 -0.01
CA LEU A 201 -26.99 51.16 0.91
C LEU A 201 -27.23 49.70 1.30
N ILE A 202 -28.48 49.30 1.55
CA ILE A 202 -28.83 47.90 1.85
C ILE A 202 -28.46 46.99 0.67
N ARG A 203 -28.77 47.42 -0.57
CA ARG A 203 -28.43 46.67 -1.79
C ARG A 203 -26.91 46.53 -1.92
N ASP A 204 -26.17 47.62 -1.88
CA ASP A 204 -24.72 47.64 -2.07
C ASP A 204 -23.99 46.78 -1.01
N ILE A 205 -24.48 46.81 0.23
CA ILE A 205 -23.96 45.97 1.31
C ILE A 205 -24.29 44.49 1.08
N SER A 206 -25.50 44.18 0.63
CA SER A 206 -25.90 42.80 0.32
C SER A 206 -25.02 42.22 -0.80
N GLU A 207 -24.75 43.00 -1.84
CA GLU A 207 -23.85 42.67 -2.94
C GLU A 207 -22.42 42.49 -2.43
N ARG A 208 -21.92 43.43 -1.62
CA ARG A 208 -20.57 43.34 -1.06
C ARG A 208 -20.39 42.12 -0.16
N ARG A 209 -21.40 41.79 0.63
CA ARG A 209 -21.40 40.60 1.49
C ARG A 209 -21.46 39.31 0.66
N ALA A 210 -22.20 39.30 -0.45
CA ALA A 210 -22.20 38.18 -1.39
C ALA A 210 -20.80 37.99 -2.00
N GLN A 211 -20.19 39.05 -2.54
CA GLN A 211 -18.83 39.01 -3.09
C GLN A 211 -17.78 38.49 -2.10
N LEU A 212 -17.83 38.95 -0.84
CA LEU A 212 -16.90 38.48 0.19
C LEU A 212 -17.12 37.00 0.55
N ARG A 213 -18.36 36.50 0.49
CA ARG A 213 -18.66 35.09 0.72
C ARG A 213 -18.21 34.22 -0.45
N ASP A 214 -18.41 34.67 -1.68
CA ASP A 214 -17.94 33.97 -2.87
C ASP A 214 -16.41 33.88 -2.85
N HIS A 215 -15.72 34.97 -2.48
CA HIS A 215 -14.27 34.97 -2.32
C HIS A 215 -13.81 34.05 -1.18
N LEU A 216 -14.53 34.01 -0.06
CA LEU A 216 -14.24 33.09 1.04
C LEU A 216 -14.37 31.63 0.59
N ALA A 217 -15.43 31.30 -0.16
CA ALA A 217 -15.66 29.96 -0.69
C ALA A 217 -14.56 29.55 -1.68
N ASP A 218 -14.13 30.45 -2.57
CA ASP A 218 -13.02 30.23 -3.49
C ASP A 218 -11.69 29.97 -2.74
N LEU A 219 -11.35 30.80 -1.74
CA LEU A 219 -10.15 30.58 -0.93
C LEU A 219 -10.20 29.25 -0.15
N GLN A 220 -11.37 28.85 0.35
CA GLN A 220 -11.56 27.57 1.02
C GLN A 220 -11.39 26.39 0.07
N ALA A 221 -11.91 26.49 -1.16
CA ALA A 221 -11.72 25.46 -2.19
C ALA A 221 -10.23 25.34 -2.57
N GLN A 222 -9.55 26.47 -2.80
CA GLN A 222 -8.11 26.48 -3.09
C GLN A 222 -7.26 25.91 -1.95
N LEU A 223 -7.65 26.16 -0.69
CA LEU A 223 -6.98 25.58 0.47
C LEU A 223 -7.16 24.05 0.50
N ALA A 224 -8.39 23.56 0.29
CA ALA A 224 -8.68 22.14 0.25
C ALA A 224 -7.90 21.42 -0.86
N ASP A 225 -7.79 22.03 -2.04
CA ASP A 225 -7.00 21.51 -3.16
C ASP A 225 -5.50 21.50 -2.83
N ALA A 226 -4.98 22.59 -2.27
CA ALA A 226 -3.57 22.68 -1.87
C ALA A 226 -3.20 21.68 -0.77
N GLU A 227 -4.07 21.48 0.22
CA GLU A 227 -3.87 20.49 1.28
C GLU A 227 -3.95 19.05 0.73
N THR A 228 -4.86 18.78 -0.21
CA THR A 228 -4.95 17.49 -0.89
C THR A 228 -3.68 17.18 -1.69
N GLN A 229 -3.16 18.18 -2.41
CA GLN A 229 -1.89 18.07 -3.13
C GLN A 229 -0.72 17.81 -2.17
N GLN A 230 -0.67 18.51 -1.03
CA GLN A 230 0.37 18.30 -0.03
C GLN A 230 0.32 16.90 0.60
N GLN A 231 -0.88 16.37 0.87
CA GLN A 231 -1.03 15.00 1.37
C GLN A 231 -0.55 13.94 0.38
N GLN A 232 -0.60 14.23 -0.92
CA GLN A 232 -0.11 13.35 -1.98
C GLN A 232 1.38 13.49 -2.24
N GLN A 233 2.02 14.55 -1.73
CA GLN A 233 3.46 14.76 -1.91
C GLN A 233 4.28 13.74 -1.12
N PRO A 234 5.36 13.20 -1.72
CA PRO A 234 6.26 12.29 -1.02
C PRO A 234 6.94 13.03 0.13
N ASN A 235 6.55 12.72 1.37
CA ASN A 235 7.25 13.22 2.53
C ASN A 235 8.29 12.19 3.00
N PRO A 236 9.59 12.39 2.70
CA PRO A 236 10.62 11.44 3.10
C PRO A 236 10.73 11.35 4.62
N THR A 237 10.30 12.37 5.38
CA THR A 237 10.44 12.43 6.85
C THR A 237 9.72 11.33 7.61
N LEU A 238 8.66 10.79 7.02
CA LEU A 238 7.85 9.73 7.63
C LEU A 238 8.66 8.46 7.94
N ILE A 239 9.74 8.18 7.20
CA ILE A 239 10.52 6.96 7.44
C ILE A 239 11.31 6.99 8.76
N ASP A 240 11.60 8.16 9.32
CA ASP A 240 12.38 8.29 10.57
C ASP A 240 11.58 7.88 11.79
N ALA A 241 10.26 7.96 11.71
CA ALA A 241 9.38 7.55 12.78
C ALA A 241 9.22 6.03 12.86
N LEU A 242 9.82 5.24 11.96
CA LEU A 242 9.94 3.79 12.11
C LEU A 242 11.15 3.44 12.99
N PRO A 243 11.14 2.32 13.72
CA PRO A 243 12.32 1.89 14.46
C PRO A 243 13.50 1.61 13.50
N THR A 244 14.71 1.61 14.04
CA THR A 244 15.92 1.20 13.33
C THR A 244 16.39 -0.12 13.93
N GLY A 245 16.84 -1.06 13.09
CA GLY A 245 17.26 -2.38 13.54
C GLY A 245 17.13 -3.45 12.45
N GLU A 246 17.45 -4.70 12.81
CA GLU A 246 17.33 -5.84 11.89
C GLU A 246 15.96 -6.52 12.05
N ILE A 247 15.38 -6.94 10.92
CA ILE A 247 14.21 -7.79 10.87
C ILE A 247 14.38 -8.96 9.91
N ARG A 248 14.03 -10.16 10.40
CA ARG A 248 14.01 -11.43 9.68
C ARG A 248 12.59 -11.97 9.59
N ILE A 249 11.90 -11.64 8.51
CA ILE A 249 10.50 -11.99 8.28
C ILE A 249 10.28 -13.50 8.14
N ASP A 250 11.28 -14.22 7.63
CA ASP A 250 11.31 -15.67 7.52
C ASP A 250 11.25 -16.38 8.88
N GLN A 251 11.84 -15.77 9.91
CA GLN A 251 11.90 -16.31 11.27
C GLN A 251 10.70 -15.92 12.14
N LEU A 252 9.93 -14.91 11.73
CA LEU A 252 8.75 -14.48 12.47
C LEU A 252 7.59 -15.47 12.32
N PRO A 253 6.75 -15.60 13.37
CA PRO A 253 5.45 -16.24 13.23
C PRO A 253 4.65 -15.56 12.10
N GLU A 254 3.96 -16.36 11.27
CA GLU A 254 3.28 -15.86 10.07
C GLU A 254 2.30 -14.71 10.36
N HIS A 255 1.63 -14.72 11.51
CA HIS A 255 0.70 -13.66 11.87
C HIS A 255 1.41 -12.33 12.13
N ILE A 256 2.52 -12.34 12.87
CA ILE A 256 3.33 -11.14 13.12
C ILE A 256 3.91 -10.59 11.81
N ALA A 257 4.45 -11.47 10.94
CA ALA A 257 4.94 -11.06 9.62
C ALA A 257 3.83 -10.38 8.80
N ARG A 258 2.61 -10.93 8.82
CA ARG A 258 1.47 -10.35 8.08
C ARG A 258 0.97 -9.05 8.68
N ASP A 259 1.07 -8.88 9.98
CA ASP A 259 0.75 -7.60 10.63
C ASP A 259 1.76 -6.52 10.22
N VAL A 260 3.05 -6.87 10.16
CA VAL A 260 4.09 -5.98 9.61
C VAL A 260 3.77 -5.59 8.15
N TYR A 261 3.41 -6.55 7.30
CA TYR A 261 3.05 -6.23 5.90
C TYR A 261 1.85 -5.30 5.79
N GLN A 262 0.84 -5.49 6.64
CA GLN A 262 -0.35 -4.65 6.65
C GLN A 262 -0.05 -3.25 7.16
N ALA A 263 0.75 -3.14 8.23
CA ALA A 263 1.12 -1.86 8.83
C ALA A 263 2.00 -1.01 7.90
N LEU A 264 2.89 -1.65 7.14
CA LEU A 264 3.71 -1.02 6.11
C LEU A 264 3.01 -0.86 4.75
N GLN A 265 1.77 -1.36 4.63
CA GLN A 265 1.04 -1.44 3.36
C GLN A 265 1.90 -2.04 2.22
N LEU A 266 2.59 -3.13 2.53
CA LEU A 266 3.54 -3.77 1.62
C LEU A 266 2.83 -4.33 0.38
N GLU A 267 3.32 -3.92 -0.78
CA GLU A 267 2.98 -4.46 -2.09
C GLU A 267 4.24 -5.07 -2.74
N ILE A 268 4.14 -6.33 -3.13
CA ILE A 268 5.21 -7.07 -3.80
C ILE A 268 4.77 -7.36 -5.23
N ARG A 269 5.54 -6.90 -6.21
CA ARG A 269 5.28 -7.15 -7.63
C ARG A 269 6.41 -7.92 -8.26
N TYR A 270 6.11 -9.07 -8.85
CA TYR A 270 7.11 -9.88 -9.54
C TYR A 270 6.93 -9.78 -11.06
N ASN A 271 8.01 -9.42 -11.75
CA ASN A 271 8.11 -9.38 -13.20
C ASN A 271 8.96 -10.56 -13.68
N LYS A 272 8.32 -11.52 -14.36
CA LYS A 272 9.01 -12.73 -14.83
C LYS A 272 9.99 -12.45 -15.96
N THR A 273 9.65 -11.56 -16.89
CA THR A 273 10.46 -11.26 -18.08
C THR A 273 11.78 -10.60 -17.69
N ALA A 274 11.73 -9.63 -16.77
CA ALA A 274 12.93 -8.98 -16.25
C ALA A 274 13.60 -9.75 -15.09
N ASN A 275 12.96 -10.82 -14.60
CA ASN A 275 13.30 -11.52 -13.36
C ASN A 275 13.58 -10.58 -12.18
N ARG A 276 12.70 -9.59 -11.97
CA ARG A 276 12.82 -8.57 -10.93
C ARG A 276 11.62 -8.60 -9.99
N VAL A 277 11.88 -8.40 -8.71
CA VAL A 277 10.85 -8.14 -7.70
C VAL A 277 10.90 -6.67 -7.34
N ARG A 278 9.75 -5.99 -7.36
CA ARG A 278 9.58 -4.62 -6.90
C ARG A 278 8.84 -4.65 -5.57
N TYR A 279 9.44 -4.06 -4.55
CA TYR A 279 8.83 -3.84 -3.26
C TYR A 279 8.35 -2.39 -3.17
N ARG A 280 7.13 -2.20 -2.69
CA ARG A 280 6.57 -0.88 -2.41
C ARG A 280 5.99 -0.88 -1.00
N ILE A 281 6.36 0.12 -0.23
CA ILE A 281 5.82 0.41 1.10
C ILE A 281 5.17 1.78 1.02
N THR A 282 4.00 1.91 1.63
CA THR A 282 3.26 3.18 1.68
C THR A 282 3.03 3.55 3.13
N LEU A 283 3.70 4.63 3.54
CA LEU A 283 3.55 5.22 4.87
C LEU A 283 2.67 6.45 4.74
N THR A 284 1.61 6.51 5.54
CA THR A 284 0.80 7.72 5.70
C THR A 284 0.83 8.14 7.16
N GLY A 285 0.67 9.44 7.44
CA GLY A 285 0.63 9.94 8.82
C GLY A 285 -0.39 9.19 9.69
N ALA A 286 -1.54 8.82 9.11
CA ALA A 286 -2.59 8.06 9.79
C ALA A 286 -2.17 6.64 10.21
N THR A 287 -1.31 5.95 9.45
CA THR A 287 -0.88 4.57 9.76
C THR A 287 0.47 4.50 10.47
N LEU A 288 1.19 5.62 10.58
CA LEU A 288 2.57 5.67 11.06
C LEU A 288 2.75 5.11 12.47
N ASN A 289 1.90 5.52 13.42
CA ASN A 289 1.96 5.04 14.80
C ASN A 289 1.72 3.53 14.90
N HIS A 290 0.81 3.01 14.08
CA HIS A 290 0.56 1.57 14.01
C HIS A 290 1.76 0.84 13.40
N ALA A 291 2.34 1.36 12.31
CA ALA A 291 3.55 0.82 11.71
C ALA A 291 4.72 0.77 12.68
N HIS A 292 4.97 1.86 13.43
CA HIS A 292 6.03 1.90 14.43
C HIS A 292 5.84 0.84 15.52
N ARG A 293 4.65 0.75 16.12
CA ARG A 293 4.36 -0.22 17.20
C ARG A 293 4.49 -1.67 16.72
N THR A 294 3.92 -1.99 15.57
CA THR A 294 3.92 -3.34 15.00
C THR A 294 5.33 -3.79 14.64
N THR A 295 6.11 -2.92 14.00
CA THR A 295 7.50 -3.24 13.61
C THR A 295 8.41 -3.34 14.82
N SER A 296 8.27 -2.46 15.82
CA SER A 296 9.03 -2.55 17.08
C SER A 296 8.75 -3.86 17.82
N THR A 297 7.47 -4.27 17.89
CA THR A 297 7.08 -5.54 18.51
C THR A 297 7.67 -6.73 17.74
N ALA A 298 7.62 -6.70 16.40
CA ALA A 298 8.20 -7.75 15.58
C ALA A 298 9.73 -7.85 15.72
N MET A 299 10.43 -6.73 15.86
CA MET A 299 11.86 -6.70 16.16
C MET A 299 12.17 -7.31 17.53
N ALA A 300 11.39 -6.98 18.56
CA ALA A 300 11.57 -7.51 19.90
C ALA A 300 11.28 -9.03 20.03
N LEU A 301 10.40 -9.57 19.18
CA LEU A 301 10.03 -10.99 19.18
C LEU A 301 11.02 -11.89 18.43
N GLN A 302 11.96 -11.32 17.70
CA GLN A 302 12.97 -12.14 17.02
C GLN A 302 13.89 -12.80 18.05
N PRO A 303 14.30 -14.04 17.82
CA PRO A 303 15.35 -14.64 18.62
C PRO A 303 16.57 -13.73 18.52
N ARG A 304 17.09 -13.28 19.68
CA ARG A 304 18.36 -12.55 19.70
C ARG A 304 19.39 -13.47 19.06
N THR A 305 19.92 -13.04 17.92
CA THR A 305 21.21 -13.52 17.46
C THR A 305 22.22 -13.02 18.48
N ASP A 306 22.37 -13.76 19.58
CA ASP A 306 23.54 -13.61 20.43
C ASP A 306 24.73 -13.72 19.49
N GLN A 307 25.49 -12.63 19.41
CA GLN A 307 26.78 -12.64 18.78
C GLN A 307 27.55 -13.78 19.44
N ILE A 308 27.73 -14.89 18.72
CA ILE A 308 28.78 -15.84 19.05
C ILE A 308 30.07 -15.08 18.76
N GLY A 309 30.47 -14.25 19.72
CA GLY A 309 31.83 -13.76 19.89
C GLY A 309 32.67 -14.98 20.24
N GLY A 310 32.89 -15.83 19.23
CA GLY A 310 33.99 -16.77 19.24
C GLY A 310 35.25 -15.94 19.35
N THR A 311 35.81 -15.89 20.54
CA THR A 311 37.17 -15.43 20.78
C THR A 311 38.08 -16.31 19.94
N CYS A 312 38.39 -15.86 18.72
CA CYS A 312 39.48 -16.39 17.93
C CYS A 312 40.78 -16.03 18.66
N GLN A 313 41.17 -16.87 19.63
CA GLN A 313 42.55 -16.92 20.07
C GLN A 313 43.39 -17.33 18.86
N THR A 314 44.17 -16.37 18.36
CA THR A 314 45.19 -16.55 17.35
C THR A 314 46.24 -17.53 17.88
N LYS A 315 46.08 -18.82 17.59
CA LYS A 315 47.22 -19.75 17.60
C LYS A 315 47.97 -19.57 16.28
N GLN A 316 49.18 -19.03 16.36
CA GLN A 316 50.13 -18.99 15.25
C GLN A 316 50.38 -20.40 14.70
N PRO A 317 50.32 -20.62 13.37
CA PRO A 317 50.86 -21.82 12.75
C PRO A 317 52.39 -21.69 12.53
N PRO A 318 53.15 -22.80 12.57
CA PRO A 318 54.59 -22.78 12.35
C PRO A 318 54.95 -22.49 10.89
N PRO A 319 56.16 -21.96 10.61
CA PRO A 319 56.50 -21.43 9.29
C PRO A 319 57.00 -22.52 8.35
N GLY A 320 56.58 -22.41 7.07
CA GLY A 320 57.31 -22.97 5.94
C GLY A 320 56.50 -23.94 5.08
N THR A 321 55.98 -23.45 3.94
CA THR A 321 56.20 -23.99 2.58
C THR A 321 55.54 -23.05 1.57
N ALA A 322 56.26 -22.75 0.48
CA ALA A 322 55.99 -21.74 -0.55
C ALA A 322 54.84 -22.11 -1.53
N PRO A 323 54.41 -21.20 -2.44
CA PRO A 323 53.02 -21.08 -2.88
C PRO A 323 52.68 -21.84 -4.18
N GLY A 324 51.48 -22.42 -4.23
CA GLY A 324 50.91 -23.08 -5.42
C GLY A 324 49.52 -22.54 -5.78
N LYS A 325 49.49 -21.71 -6.83
CA LYS A 325 48.42 -21.46 -7.82
C LYS A 325 46.94 -21.61 -7.40
N SER A 326 46.26 -20.47 -7.44
CA SER A 326 44.81 -20.29 -7.51
C SER A 326 44.17 -20.86 -8.77
N VAL A 327 43.07 -21.64 -8.62
CA VAL A 327 41.99 -21.78 -9.62
C VAL A 327 40.67 -22.02 -8.86
N PRO A 328 39.60 -21.23 -9.06
CA PRO A 328 38.25 -21.61 -8.66
C PRO A 328 37.54 -22.32 -9.81
N MET A 329 37.11 -23.57 -9.60
CA MET A 329 36.14 -24.25 -10.46
C MET A 329 34.77 -24.24 -9.78
N PHE A 330 33.84 -23.44 -10.31
CA PHE A 330 32.41 -23.67 -10.14
C PHE A 330 31.97 -24.67 -11.21
N THR A 331 31.55 -25.87 -10.81
CA THR A 331 30.91 -26.85 -11.67
C THR A 331 29.42 -26.94 -11.36
N VAL A 332 28.62 -26.60 -12.37
CA VAL A 332 27.18 -26.86 -12.48
C VAL A 332 26.99 -28.34 -12.83
N PRO A 333 26.11 -29.11 -12.18
CA PRO A 333 25.80 -30.46 -12.64
C PRO A 333 24.87 -30.43 -13.87
N PRO A 334 25.13 -31.23 -14.91
CA PRO A 334 24.30 -31.29 -16.12
C PRO A 334 23.00 -32.07 -15.88
N ALA A 335 21.99 -31.70 -16.66
CA ALA A 335 20.68 -32.33 -16.72
C ALA A 335 20.81 -33.83 -17.09
N GLY A 336 20.28 -34.71 -16.23
CA GLY A 336 20.14 -36.12 -16.53
C GLY A 336 19.04 -36.37 -17.55
N HIS A 337 19.43 -36.90 -18.70
CA HIS A 337 18.56 -37.58 -19.67
C HIS A 337 18.13 -38.95 -19.10
N CYS A 338 16.90 -39.34 -19.41
CA CYS A 338 16.32 -40.63 -19.09
C CYS A 338 16.77 -41.66 -20.14
N GLU A 339 17.42 -42.74 -19.71
CA GLU A 339 17.50 -43.98 -20.48
C GLU A 339 16.61 -45.03 -19.79
N HIS A 340 15.61 -45.52 -20.52
CA HIS A 340 14.88 -46.74 -20.18
C HIS A 340 15.27 -47.81 -21.20
N GLY A 341 15.91 -48.87 -20.71
CA GLY A 341 16.27 -50.04 -21.49
C GLY A 341 16.07 -51.32 -20.68
N ASN A 342 15.14 -52.13 -21.19
CA ASN A 342 14.99 -53.59 -21.08
C ASN A 342 14.24 -54.20 -19.88
N GLY A 343 13.25 -55.02 -20.26
CA GLY A 343 12.41 -55.89 -19.42
C GLY A 343 13.17 -57.12 -18.88
N PRO A 344 12.44 -58.15 -18.41
CA PRO A 344 11.67 -59.03 -19.31
C PRO A 344 10.34 -59.58 -18.72
N ASP A 345 9.65 -60.37 -19.55
CA ASP A 345 8.84 -61.57 -19.25
C ASP A 345 7.41 -61.61 -19.83
N LEU A 346 7.21 -62.72 -20.59
CA LEU A 346 6.03 -63.31 -21.22
C LEU A 346 5.61 -62.83 -22.63
#